data_AF-A0A822BI25-F1
#
_entry.id   AF-A0A822BI25-F1
#
_cell.length_a   1.000
_cell.length_b   1.000
_cell.length_c   1.000
_cell.angle_alpha   90.00
_cell.angle_beta   90.00
_cell.angle_gamma   90.00
#
_symmetry.space_group_name_H-M   'P 1'
#
loop_
_entity.id
_entity.type
_entity.pdbx_description
1 polymer ?
#
loop_
_entity_poly.entity_id
_entity_poly.type
_entity_poly.pdbx_seq_one_letter_code
_entity_poly.pdbx_strand_id
1 'polypeptide(L)'
;DLIEKRKLYLESEVKMLSEQTNKTSNDLERETTLLEQLVRLAEERNFAEFPPPGSGIPGSPPCWTPPQTIEEHRPLIFLNLDPVNMNTEDDTAGLKATLSEENKNDMFRLPLLHHASDEV
;
A
#
# COMPACT_ATOMS: atom_id res chain seq x y z
N ASP A 1 -16.07 12.70 0.86
CA ASP A 1 -14.71 12.63 1.40
C ASP A 1 -14.22 14.01 1.84
N LEU A 2 -13.46 14.13 2.94
CA LEU A 2 -12.99 15.43 3.47
C LEU A 2 -11.79 15.96 2.67
N ILE A 3 -10.89 15.07 2.28
CA ILE A 3 -9.68 15.37 1.50
C ILE A 3 -10.06 15.94 0.14
N GLU A 4 -11.01 15.32 -0.54
CA GLU A 4 -11.47 15.75 -1.86
C GLU A 4 -12.17 17.12 -1.83
N LYS A 5 -12.98 17.39 -0.79
CA LYS A 5 -13.58 18.72 -0.58
C LYS A 5 -12.52 19.80 -0.39
N ARG A 6 -11.47 19.50 0.37
CA ARG A 6 -10.35 20.43 0.59
C ARG A 6 -9.56 20.68 -0.69
N LYS A 7 -9.30 19.64 -1.48
CA LYS A 7 -8.66 19.75 -2.80
C LYS A 7 -9.45 20.68 -3.73
N LEU A 8 -10.74 20.43 -3.91
CA LEU A 8 -11.60 21.23 -4.79
C LEU A 8 -11.64 22.71 -4.37
N TYR A 9 -11.68 22.97 -3.07
CA TYR A 9 -11.61 24.33 -2.54
C TYR A 9 -10.29 25.03 -2.93
N LEU A 10 -9.15 24.38 -2.69
CA LEU A 10 -7.84 24.93 -3.04
C LEU A 10 -7.67 25.15 -4.54
N GLU A 11 -8.12 24.21 -5.37
CA GLU A 11 -8.10 24.35 -6.84
C GLU A 11 -8.95 25.54 -7.31
N SER A 12 -10.12 25.75 -6.68
CA SER A 12 -10.97 26.89 -7.01
C SER A 12 -10.32 28.23 -6.66
N GLU A 13 -9.65 28.32 -5.51
CA GLU A 13 -8.94 29.53 -5.06
C GLU A 13 -7.73 29.85 -5.94
N VAL A 14 -6.93 28.84 -6.30
CA VAL A 14 -5.80 29.00 -7.22
C VAL A 14 -6.30 29.48 -8.59
N LYS A 15 -7.38 28.87 -9.10
CA LYS A 15 -7.97 29.28 -10.38
C LYS A 15 -8.43 30.74 -10.34
N MET A 16 -9.15 31.13 -9.29
CA MET A 16 -9.62 32.51 -9.09
C MET A 16 -8.45 33.51 -9.09
N LEU A 17 -7.34 33.21 -8.39
CA LEU A 17 -6.14 34.05 -8.38
C LEU A 17 -5.43 34.06 -9.74
N SER A 18 -5.42 32.94 -10.46
CA SER A 18 -4.77 32.83 -11.78
C SER A 18 -5.47 33.67 -12.86
N GLU A 19 -6.78 33.86 -12.76
CA GLU A 19 -7.59 34.65 -13.69
C GLU A 19 -7.48 36.17 -13.45
N GLN A 20 -6.85 36.60 -12.34
CA GLN A 20 -6.63 38.01 -12.05
C GLN A 20 -5.56 38.62 -12.99
N THR A 21 -5.90 39.76 -13.60
CA THR A 21 -5.03 40.44 -14.58
C THR A 21 -3.91 41.27 -13.94
N ASN A 22 -4.11 41.77 -12.72
CA ASN A 22 -3.12 42.57 -11.98
C ASN A 22 -2.85 41.92 -10.63
N LYS A 23 -1.86 41.04 -10.56
CA LYS A 23 -1.45 40.36 -9.33
C LYS A 23 -0.54 41.26 -8.50
N THR A 24 -0.85 41.44 -7.22
CA THR A 24 0.06 42.06 -6.25
C THR A 24 1.11 41.05 -5.77
N SER A 25 2.18 41.53 -5.12
CA SER A 25 3.18 40.64 -4.49
C SER A 25 2.55 39.71 -3.45
N ASN A 26 1.49 40.16 -2.77
CA ASN A 26 0.76 39.36 -1.80
C ASN A 26 -0.07 38.26 -2.49
N ASP A 27 -0.70 38.57 -3.63
CA ASP A 27 -1.45 37.58 -4.41
C ASP A 27 -0.52 36.47 -4.92
N LEU A 28 0.70 36.83 -5.33
CA LEU A 28 1.74 35.86 -5.73
C LEU A 28 2.16 34.96 -4.55
N GLU A 29 2.44 35.54 -3.38
CA GLU A 29 2.79 34.77 -2.17
C GLU A 29 1.65 33.83 -1.74
N ARG A 30 0.41 34.33 -1.78
CA ARG A 30 -0.78 33.52 -1.51
C ARG A 30 -0.93 32.38 -2.52
N GLU A 31 -0.76 32.64 -3.81
CA GLU A 31 -0.82 31.63 -4.87
C GLU A 31 0.23 30.53 -4.63
N THR A 32 1.47 30.91 -4.31
CA THR A 32 2.53 29.93 -3.97
C THR A 32 2.14 29.07 -2.77
N THR A 33 1.61 29.68 -1.71
CA THR A 33 1.18 28.96 -0.50
C THR A 33 0.04 27.98 -0.81
N LEU A 34 -0.93 28.38 -1.65
CA LEU A 34 -2.05 27.51 -2.04
C LEU A 34 -1.57 26.33 -2.90
N LEU A 35 -0.62 26.56 -3.81
CA LEU A 35 -0.01 25.49 -4.60
C LEU A 35 0.78 24.52 -3.72
N GLU A 36 1.56 25.00 -2.76
CA GLU A 36 2.26 24.15 -1.79
C GLU A 36 1.28 23.29 -0.99
N GLN A 37 0.16 23.85 -0.54
CA GLN A 37 -0.87 23.09 0.15
C GLN A 37 -1.48 22.00 -0.73
N LEU A 38 -1.71 22.27 -2.01
CA LEU A 38 -2.18 21.27 -2.97
C LEU A 38 -1.19 20.13 -3.15
N VAL A 39 0.11 20.44 -3.27
CA VAL A 39 1.17 19.44 -3.38
C VAL A 39 1.18 18.55 -2.15
N ARG A 40 1.18 19.13 -0.94
CA ARG A 40 1.16 18.35 0.31
C ARG A 40 -0.08 17.45 0.42
N LEU A 41 -1.24 17.94 -0.01
CA LEU A 41 -2.47 17.15 -0.04
C LEU A 41 -2.38 15.96 -0.98
N ALA A 42 -1.77 16.15 -2.16
CA ALA A 42 -1.55 15.07 -3.11
C ALA A 42 -0.53 14.05 -2.58
N GLU A 43 0.52 14.52 -1.92
CA GLU A 43 1.50 13.66 -1.25
C GLU A 43 0.85 12.83 -0.14
N GLU A 44 0.06 13.45 0.74
CA GLU A 44 -0.64 12.76 1.83
C GLU A 44 -1.60 11.68 1.29
N ARG A 45 -2.35 11.99 0.23
CA ARG A 45 -3.18 10.99 -0.46
C ARG A 45 -2.34 9.84 -1.01
N ASN A 46 -1.25 10.14 -1.71
CA ASN A 46 -0.36 9.11 -2.25
C ASN A 46 0.25 8.25 -1.14
N PHE A 47 0.63 8.85 -0.01
CA PHE A 47 1.14 8.12 1.15
C PHE A 47 0.12 7.15 1.76
N ALA A 48 -1.16 7.52 1.75
CA ALA A 48 -2.24 6.67 2.24
C ALA A 48 -2.60 5.53 1.27
N GLU A 49 -2.65 5.80 -0.04
CA GLU A 49 -3.00 4.80 -1.05
C GLU A 49 -1.82 3.88 -1.42
N PHE A 50 -0.61 4.45 -1.51
CA PHE A 50 0.61 3.80 -1.99
C PHE A 50 1.82 4.21 -1.15
N PRO A 51 1.95 3.66 0.07
CA PRO A 51 3.05 4.00 0.95
C PRO A 51 4.40 3.70 0.28
N PRO A 52 5.31 4.69 0.14
CA PRO A 52 6.60 4.49 -0.50
C PRO A 52 7.45 3.44 0.24
N PRO A 53 8.29 2.65 -0.46
CA PRO A 53 9.17 1.69 0.17
C PRO A 53 10.05 2.33 1.25
N GLY A 54 10.12 1.72 2.43
CA GLY A 54 10.94 2.22 3.53
C GLY A 54 10.44 3.51 4.20
N SER A 55 9.23 3.96 3.90
CA SER A 55 8.62 5.13 4.57
C SER A 55 8.28 4.90 6.05
N GLY A 56 8.27 3.65 6.52
CA GLY A 56 7.89 3.30 7.89
C GLY A 56 6.38 3.34 8.15
N ILE A 57 5.58 3.52 7.10
CA ILE A 57 4.11 3.55 7.16
C ILE A 57 3.57 2.11 7.00
N PRO A 58 2.50 1.72 7.73
CA PRO A 58 1.88 0.41 7.53
C PRO A 58 1.56 0.13 6.06
N GLY A 59 1.93 -1.05 5.57
CA GLY A 59 1.73 -1.44 4.17
C GLY A 59 2.82 -0.98 3.19
N SER A 60 3.81 -0.18 3.63
CA SER A 60 4.96 0.16 2.79
C SER A 60 5.77 -1.10 2.44
N PRO A 61 6.22 -1.28 1.19
CA PRO A 61 7.14 -2.36 0.85
C PRO A 61 8.43 -2.28 1.68
N PRO A 62 9.00 -3.43 2.09
CA PRO A 62 10.32 -3.44 2.73
C PRO A 62 11.37 -2.87 1.76
N CYS A 63 12.19 -1.94 2.25
CA CYS A 63 13.27 -1.32 1.46
C CYS A 63 14.63 -1.99 1.64
N TRP A 64 14.68 -3.11 2.35
CA TRP A 64 15.91 -3.82 2.70
C TRP A 64 15.97 -5.16 1.96
N THR A 65 17.18 -5.61 1.66
CA THR A 65 17.42 -6.93 1.05
C THR A 65 17.57 -7.97 2.16
N PRO A 66 16.73 -9.02 2.21
CA PRO A 66 16.83 -10.01 3.26
C PRO A 66 18.12 -10.85 3.14
N PRO A 67 18.83 -11.12 4.26
CA PRO A 67 19.87 -12.14 4.31
C PRO A 67 19.34 -13.49 3.87
N GLN A 68 20.21 -14.40 3.40
CA GLN A 68 19.83 -15.75 2.96
C GLN A 68 19.06 -16.59 4.00
N THR A 69 19.15 -16.24 5.29
CA THR A 69 18.44 -16.91 6.37
C THR A 69 17.02 -16.39 6.60
N ILE A 70 16.62 -15.31 5.91
CA ILE A 70 15.29 -14.70 6.01
C ILE A 70 14.58 -14.85 4.68
N GLU A 71 13.37 -15.37 4.70
CA GLU A 71 12.58 -15.52 3.47
C GLU A 71 12.24 -14.16 2.86
N GLU A 72 12.37 -14.06 1.53
CA GLU A 72 11.92 -12.89 0.78
C GLU A 72 10.42 -12.66 0.97
N HIS A 73 10.03 -11.40 1.14
CA HIS A 73 8.63 -11.02 1.22
C HIS A 73 7.91 -11.35 -0.11
N ARG A 74 7.22 -12.49 -0.15
CA ARG A 74 6.31 -12.86 -1.23
C ARG A 74 4.88 -12.44 -0.86
N PRO A 75 4.18 -11.66 -1.71
CA PRO A 75 2.80 -11.31 -1.45
C PRO A 75 1.96 -12.58 -1.39
N LEU A 76 1.37 -12.83 -0.22
CA LEU A 76 0.50 -13.98 0.01
C LEU A 76 -0.84 -13.75 -0.70
N ILE A 77 -1.25 -14.69 -1.54
CA ILE A 77 -2.63 -14.74 -2.01
C ILE A 77 -3.47 -15.23 -0.84
N PHE A 78 -4.31 -14.36 -0.30
CA PHE A 78 -5.33 -14.79 0.66
C PHE A 78 -6.37 -15.59 -0.11
N LEU A 79 -6.47 -16.89 0.18
CA LEU A 79 -7.63 -17.66 -0.25
C LEU A 79 -8.85 -17.02 0.41
N ASN A 80 -9.76 -16.50 -0.40
CA ASN A 80 -11.05 -16.04 0.06
C ASN A 80 -11.87 -17.28 0.46
N LEU A 81 -11.63 -17.77 1.68
CA LEU A 81 -12.34 -18.91 2.24
C LEU A 81 -13.71 -18.42 2.69
N ASP A 82 -14.73 -18.70 1.89
CA ASP A 82 -16.11 -18.50 2.32
C ASP A 82 -16.37 -19.35 3.57
N PRO A 83 -16.91 -18.78 4.66
CA PRO A 83 -17.19 -19.52 5.89
C PRO A 83 -18.21 -20.65 5.69
N VAL A 84 -18.98 -20.62 4.60
CA VAL A 84 -19.92 -21.68 4.18
C VAL A 84 -19.22 -22.91 3.62
N ASN A 85 -17.99 -22.77 3.09
CA ASN A 85 -17.21 -23.89 2.55
C ASN A 85 -16.23 -24.49 3.57
N MET A 86 -16.23 -24.01 4.82
CA MET A 86 -15.55 -24.61 5.95
C MET A 86 -16.30 -25.87 6.41
N ASN A 87 -16.47 -26.83 5.51
CA ASN A 87 -17.06 -28.11 5.86
C ASN A 87 -16.04 -28.87 6.70
N THR A 88 -16.43 -29.18 7.94
CA THR A 88 -15.67 -29.84 8.99
C THR A 88 -15.42 -31.31 8.67
N GLU A 89 -14.63 -31.58 7.64
CA GLU A 89 -13.99 -32.86 7.40
C GLU A 89 -12.47 -32.58 7.53
N ASP A 90 -11.73 -33.47 8.18
CA ASP A 90 -10.32 -33.38 8.66
C ASP A 90 -9.22 -33.04 7.61
N ASP A 91 -9.57 -32.36 6.53
CA ASP A 91 -8.63 -31.91 5.52
C ASP A 91 -7.90 -30.66 6.02
N THR A 92 -6.57 -30.76 6.09
CA THR A 92 -5.68 -29.64 6.41
C THR A 92 -6.05 -28.42 5.55
N ALA A 93 -6.22 -27.26 6.18
CA ALA A 93 -6.61 -26.04 5.49
C ALA A 93 -5.70 -25.77 4.28
N GLY A 94 -6.30 -25.56 3.11
CA GLY A 94 -5.58 -25.36 1.85
C GLY A 94 -5.33 -26.63 1.02
N LEU A 95 -5.62 -27.85 1.51
CA LEU A 95 -5.43 -29.09 0.75
C LEU A 95 -6.22 -29.13 -0.57
N LYS A 96 -7.42 -28.54 -0.56
CA LYS A 96 -8.30 -28.43 -1.73
C LYS A 96 -8.27 -27.03 -2.36
N ALA A 97 -7.35 -26.18 -1.94
CA ALA A 97 -7.15 -24.89 -2.59
C ALA A 97 -6.66 -25.15 -4.01
N THR A 98 -7.37 -24.60 -4.99
CA THR A 98 -6.89 -24.55 -6.37
C THR A 98 -6.84 -23.09 -6.77
N LEU A 99 -5.64 -22.58 -7.05
CA LEU A 99 -5.49 -21.21 -7.53
C LEU A 99 -5.68 -21.18 -9.05
N SER A 100 -6.33 -20.13 -9.54
CA SER A 100 -6.35 -19.83 -10.97
C SER A 100 -4.90 -19.59 -11.41
N GLU A 101 -4.46 -20.23 -12.50
CA GLU A 101 -3.07 -20.25 -12.99
C GLU A 101 -2.07 -21.13 -12.21
N GLU A 102 -2.52 -21.96 -11.26
CA GLU A 102 -1.63 -22.91 -10.58
C GLU A 102 -1.15 -24.04 -11.50
N ASN A 103 0.16 -24.10 -11.76
CA ASN A 103 0.76 -25.22 -12.47
C ASN A 103 1.07 -26.38 -11.51
N LYS A 104 0.17 -27.37 -11.47
CA LYS A 104 0.29 -28.57 -10.63
C LYS A 104 1.53 -29.44 -10.92
N ASN A 105 2.20 -29.23 -12.05
CA ASN A 105 3.37 -30.01 -12.44
C ASN A 105 4.69 -29.44 -11.89
N ASP A 106 4.70 -28.20 -11.39
CA ASP A 106 5.92 -27.50 -10.97
C ASP A 106 5.83 -27.08 -9.49
N MET A 107 5.72 -28.08 -8.61
CA MET A 107 5.64 -27.87 -7.17
C MET A 107 7.02 -27.99 -6.51
N PHE A 108 7.40 -26.97 -5.74
CA PHE A 108 8.64 -26.99 -4.96
C PHE A 108 8.37 -27.51 -3.55
N ARG A 109 9.11 -28.56 -3.15
CA ARG A 109 9.04 -29.07 -1.79
C ARG A 109 9.82 -28.14 -0.85
N LEU A 110 9.09 -27.39 -0.02
CA LEU A 110 9.70 -26.56 1.00
C LEU A 110 10.22 -27.45 2.15
N PRO A 111 11.50 -27.33 2.55
CA PRO A 111 12.03 -28.05 3.70
C PRO A 111 11.39 -27.52 4.98
N LEU A 112 10.86 -28.44 5.81
CA LEU A 112 10.33 -28.11 7.13
C LEU A 112 11.51 -27.91 8.09
N LEU A 113 11.87 -26.65 8.32
CA LEU A 113 12.82 -26.28 9.38
C LEU A 113 12.16 -26.55 10.73
N HIS A 114 12.72 -27.52 11.45
CA HIS A 114 12.36 -27.73 12.85
C HIS A 114 13.08 -26.66 13.67
N HIS A 115 12.35 -25.98 14.56
CA HIS A 115 12.95 -25.06 15.50
C HIS A 115 13.94 -25.83 16.38
N ALA A 116 15.22 -25.55 16.24
CA ALA A 116 16.23 -26.05 17.16
C ALA A 116 16.14 -25.19 18.42
N SER A 117 15.43 -25.69 19.44
CA SER A 117 15.53 -25.16 20.79
C SER A 117 16.84 -25.63 21.41
N ASP A 118 17.96 -25.11 20.93
CA ASP A 118 19.25 -25.19 21.62
C ASP A 118 19.67 -23.75 21.95
N GLU A 119 18.96 -23.17 22.91
CA GLU A 119 19.55 -22.16 23.78
C GLU A 119 20.28 -22.90 24.91
N VAL A 120 21.61 -22.99 24.80
CA VAL A 120 22.56 -23.12 25.92
C VAL A 120 23.79 -22.29 25.63
#